data_AF-A0A3D8Q7H2-F1
#
_entry.id   AF-A0A3D8Q7H2-F1
#
_cell.length_a   1.000
_cell.length_b   1.000
_cell.length_c   1.000
_cell.angle_alpha   90.00
_cell.angle_beta   90.00
_cell.angle_gamma   90.00
#
_symmetry.space_group_name_H-M   'P 1'
#
loop_
_entity.id
_entity.type
_entity.pdbx_description
1 polymer ?
#
loop_
_entity_poly.entity_id
_entity_poly.type
_entity_poly.pdbx_seq_one_letter_code
_entity_poly.pdbx_strand_id
1 'polypeptide(L)'
;MPDRPLRLKAVLRDGPNAVPSKTNSEYPIDILRIQSIEVAKTSIPIDPSIHRYLRLYSIPNTPSAALSFPPLKTDMSDALLFEQVAHLIRQCQHHPSCPDQPIPRLPKRVIDVGSRDRRRPPRLHVNTSAERARYTALSYCWGAIQQLTTTRNSLAELEQEISEENLSKTIRDAIEVTRGLGIQYLWADALCIIQDSGIDKTTEINSMGKIYKNATVTIAATSAKTAADGFLGLTQPLAEGLAPFLLRDCSTSPIKMIAPQPELYPGQAQSRFQDPNILDTRGWALQEFLLSPRLLLFGSEEVLWQCQTESLRPLLASSRTYYPEITRLPSSVFGVAHPLMQNSAEDNVKIWERFITDYSKRQLMLIEDRLPAIAGIISELGHIWQDTCFAGLWKKFMIHHLGWFTLPETEAVPASIYTAPTWSWLSISCPVLIPPPLESVDAEVIECVVIPLMLTSPLGRLQNGKLVLRALGIHGRKVEQNQRLLSFYFDYKIDAFPGTAWFIKLGRTQSKMTIGLVLRSIRGRKYERIGYWSSSNNLARVLWRNVFPRNWTIT
;
A
#
# COMPACT_ATOMS: atom_id res chain seq x y z
N MET A 1 12.86 -4.34 51.64
CA MET A 1 11.75 -5.30 51.75
C MET A 1 11.67 -6.05 50.42
N PRO A 2 11.48 -7.38 50.43
CA PRO A 2 11.59 -8.18 49.21
C PRO A 2 10.46 -7.85 48.24
N ASP A 3 10.79 -7.89 46.95
CA ASP A 3 9.88 -7.76 45.81
C ASP A 3 8.63 -8.61 45.99
N ARG A 4 7.50 -7.95 46.26
CA ARG A 4 6.19 -8.60 46.16
C ARG A 4 5.68 -8.40 44.73
N PRO A 5 5.19 -9.47 44.05
CA PRO A 5 4.68 -9.34 42.70
C PRO A 5 3.46 -8.42 42.65
N LEU A 6 3.43 -7.54 41.65
CA LEU A 6 2.26 -6.74 41.28
C LEU A 6 1.03 -7.65 41.16
N ARG A 7 -0.05 -7.37 41.88
CA ARG A 7 -1.33 -8.06 41.74
C ARG A 7 -2.26 -7.22 40.90
N LEU A 8 -2.85 -7.78 39.85
CA LEU A 8 -3.90 -7.14 39.05
C LEU A 8 -5.25 -7.74 39.45
N LYS A 9 -6.17 -6.91 39.94
CA LYS A 9 -7.54 -7.31 40.24
C LYS A 9 -8.45 -6.80 39.12
N ALA A 10 -8.81 -7.66 38.18
CA ALA A 10 -9.85 -7.36 37.20
C ALA A 10 -11.22 -7.69 37.81
N VAL A 11 -12.06 -6.69 38.05
CA VAL A 11 -13.44 -6.91 38.51
C VAL A 11 -14.36 -6.94 37.29
N LEU A 12 -14.81 -8.14 36.92
CA LEU A 12 -15.91 -8.32 35.96
C LEU A 12 -17.22 -7.99 36.67
N ARG A 13 -17.95 -6.96 36.21
CA ARG A 13 -19.36 -6.77 36.58
C ARG A 13 -20.22 -7.02 35.36
N ASP A 14 -21.09 -8.02 35.46
CA ASP A 14 -22.28 -8.09 34.62
C ASP A 14 -23.16 -6.89 34.97
N GLY A 15 -23.17 -5.88 34.10
CA GLY A 15 -24.05 -4.73 34.25
C GLY A 15 -25.50 -5.13 33.95
N PRO A 16 -26.50 -4.78 34.77
CA PRO A 16 -27.90 -5.19 34.55
C PRO A 16 -28.60 -4.60 33.31
N ASN A 17 -27.88 -3.91 32.41
CA ASN A 17 -28.45 -3.16 31.29
C ASN A 17 -27.65 -3.28 29.97
N ALA A 18 -26.96 -4.40 29.75
CA ALA A 18 -26.44 -4.72 28.42
C ALA A 18 -27.62 -5.19 27.54
N VAL A 19 -28.30 -4.24 26.90
CA VAL A 19 -29.23 -4.56 25.81
C VAL A 19 -28.40 -5.20 24.70
N PRO A 20 -28.75 -6.42 24.23
CA PRO A 20 -28.03 -7.04 23.14
C PRO A 20 -28.28 -6.23 21.88
N SER A 21 -27.27 -5.53 21.37
CA SER A 21 -27.33 -4.97 20.03
C SER A 21 -27.40 -6.14 19.05
N LYS A 22 -28.55 -6.28 18.38
CA LYS A 22 -28.79 -7.24 17.30
C LYS A 22 -27.89 -6.93 16.09
N THR A 23 -26.62 -7.28 16.17
CA THR A 23 -25.74 -7.50 15.02
C THR A 23 -24.78 -8.62 15.39
N ASN A 24 -25.15 -9.83 14.98
CA ASN A 24 -24.37 -11.05 15.12
C ASN A 24 -22.98 -10.94 14.47
N SER A 25 -21.94 -11.21 15.25
CA SER A 25 -20.80 -12.02 14.82
C SER A 25 -20.31 -12.81 16.02
N GLU A 26 -20.46 -14.13 15.98
CA GLU A 26 -20.02 -15.06 17.03
C GLU A 26 -18.49 -15.07 17.14
N TYR A 27 -17.95 -14.15 17.93
CA TYR A 27 -16.79 -14.29 18.82
C TYR A 27 -16.94 -13.17 19.86
N PRO A 28 -17.01 -13.46 21.17
CA PRO A 28 -17.18 -12.42 22.17
C PRO A 28 -15.86 -11.68 22.33
N ILE A 29 -15.61 -10.67 21.50
CA ILE A 29 -14.76 -9.56 21.92
C ILE A 29 -15.64 -8.67 22.79
N ASP A 30 -16.03 -9.20 23.95
CA ASP A 30 -16.49 -8.35 25.03
C ASP A 30 -15.28 -7.53 25.44
N ILE A 31 -15.25 -6.27 25.02
CA ILE A 31 -14.32 -5.27 25.49
C ILE A 31 -14.54 -5.18 27.01
N LEU A 32 -13.75 -5.94 27.77
CA LEU A 32 -13.77 -5.87 29.22
C LEU A 32 -13.39 -4.43 29.62
N ARG A 33 -14.35 -3.67 30.12
CA ARG A 33 -14.11 -2.34 30.68
C ARG A 33 -13.39 -2.50 32.02
N ILE A 34 -12.06 -2.50 31.98
CA ILE A 34 -11.20 -2.62 33.19
C ILE A 34 -11.29 -1.32 34.00
N GLN A 35 -12.32 -1.12 34.82
CA GLN A 35 -12.56 0.14 35.55
C GLN A 35 -11.40 0.57 36.47
N SER A 36 -10.61 -0.36 37.01
CA SER A 36 -9.44 -0.06 37.82
C SER A 36 -8.41 -1.21 37.78
N ILE A 37 -7.14 -0.86 37.92
CA ILE A 37 -6.02 -1.79 38.18
C ILE A 37 -5.55 -1.45 39.60
N GLU A 38 -5.86 -2.31 40.56
CA GLU A 38 -5.38 -2.13 41.93
C GLU A 38 -3.96 -2.67 42.07
N VAL A 39 -2.96 -1.81 41.93
CA VAL A 39 -1.59 -2.13 42.36
C VAL A 39 -1.55 -2.02 43.89
N ALA A 40 -1.08 -3.06 44.58
CA ALA A 40 -1.11 -3.18 46.04
C ALA A 40 -0.29 -2.09 46.76
N LYS A 41 -0.88 -0.89 46.90
CA LYS A 41 -0.80 0.16 47.94
C LYS A 41 -1.12 1.57 47.43
N THR A 42 -1.46 1.75 46.15
CA THR A 42 -1.91 3.04 45.62
C THR A 42 -3.04 2.80 44.61
N SER A 43 -4.25 3.23 44.97
CA SER A 43 -5.34 3.38 44.02
C SER A 43 -4.99 4.54 43.08
N ILE A 44 -4.35 4.25 41.96
CA ILE A 44 -4.17 5.24 40.90
C ILE A 44 -5.49 5.28 40.14
N PRO A 45 -6.25 6.39 40.17
CA PRO A 45 -7.43 6.53 39.35
C PRO A 45 -7.02 6.43 37.89
N ILE A 46 -7.57 5.43 37.19
CA ILE A 46 -7.30 5.21 35.77
C ILE A 46 -8.19 6.17 34.99
N ASP A 47 -7.57 7.07 34.24
CA ASP A 47 -8.25 7.84 33.19
C ASP A 47 -8.97 6.85 32.24
N PRO A 48 -10.28 6.99 31.98
CA PRO A 48 -11.04 6.15 31.05
C PRO A 48 -10.40 6.00 29.66
N SER A 49 -9.46 6.87 29.28
CA SER A 49 -8.66 6.75 28.07
C SER A 49 -7.70 5.53 28.07
N ILE A 50 -7.34 4.98 29.24
CA ILE A 50 -6.32 3.93 29.40
C ILE A 50 -6.80 2.53 29.01
N HIS A 51 -8.13 2.28 28.97
CA HIS A 51 -8.70 1.01 28.48
C HIS A 51 -8.30 0.67 27.03
N ARG A 52 -7.66 1.60 26.30
CA ARG A 52 -7.18 1.41 24.92
C ARG A 52 -5.80 0.75 24.80
N TYR A 53 -5.08 0.50 25.90
CA TYR A 53 -3.63 0.23 25.81
C TYR A 53 -3.11 -1.08 26.44
N LEU A 54 -3.92 -2.11 26.68
CA LEU A 54 -3.38 -3.41 27.12
C LEU A 54 -4.16 -4.58 26.50
N ARG A 55 -3.46 -5.47 25.79
CA ARG A 55 -4.00 -6.73 25.25
C ARG A 55 -3.63 -7.88 26.21
N LEU A 56 -4.62 -8.70 26.59
CA LEU A 56 -4.46 -9.80 27.55
C LEU A 56 -4.55 -11.15 26.82
N TYR A 57 -3.62 -12.06 27.13
CA TYR A 57 -3.56 -13.40 26.54
C TYR A 57 -3.41 -14.48 27.62
N SER A 58 -4.06 -15.62 27.42
CA SER A 58 -3.89 -16.80 28.27
C SER A 58 -2.58 -17.52 27.96
N ILE A 59 -2.00 -18.17 28.96
CA ILE A 59 -0.81 -18.99 28.80
C ILE A 59 -1.24 -20.46 28.63
N PRO A 60 -0.85 -21.14 27.53
CA PRO A 60 -1.14 -22.56 27.36
C PRO A 60 -0.66 -23.40 28.56
N ASN A 61 -1.39 -24.47 28.89
CA ASN A 61 -1.08 -25.38 30.00
C ASN A 61 -1.09 -24.73 31.40
N THR A 62 -1.80 -23.61 31.58
CA THR A 62 -2.05 -23.00 32.89
C THR A 62 -3.55 -22.88 33.13
N PRO A 63 -4.01 -22.71 34.39
CA PRO A 63 -5.42 -22.45 34.68
C PRO A 63 -6.00 -21.23 33.92
N SER A 64 -5.17 -20.29 33.47
CA SER A 64 -5.61 -19.15 32.65
C SER A 64 -6.02 -19.55 31.23
N ALA A 65 -5.66 -20.74 30.75
CA ALA A 65 -6.10 -21.28 29.46
C ALA A 65 -7.61 -21.60 29.43
N ALA A 66 -8.25 -21.77 30.60
CA ALA A 66 -9.70 -21.92 30.71
C ALA A 66 -10.45 -20.57 30.71
N LEU A 67 -9.72 -19.44 30.75
CA LEU A 67 -10.30 -18.10 30.64
C LEU A 67 -10.62 -17.79 29.18
N SER A 68 -11.58 -16.91 28.94
CA SER A 68 -11.97 -16.46 27.58
C SER A 68 -10.92 -15.54 26.92
N PHE A 69 -9.68 -15.53 27.39
CA PHE A 69 -8.57 -14.85 26.73
C PHE A 69 -8.05 -15.70 25.56
N PRO A 70 -7.72 -15.11 24.41
CA PRO A 70 -7.09 -15.86 23.33
C PRO A 70 -5.71 -16.38 23.77
N PRO A 71 -5.31 -17.60 23.36
CA PRO A 71 -3.97 -18.10 23.63
C PRO A 71 -2.94 -17.23 22.90
N LEU A 72 -1.80 -16.96 23.54
CA LEU A 72 -0.67 -16.34 22.86
C LEU A 72 -0.10 -17.34 21.84
N LYS A 73 -0.44 -17.17 20.57
CA LYS A 73 0.18 -17.88 19.46
C LYS A 73 1.25 -17.01 18.84
N THR A 74 2.47 -17.54 18.77
CA THR A 74 3.65 -16.86 18.23
C THR A 74 4.24 -17.58 17.01
N ASP A 75 3.83 -18.82 16.75
CA ASP A 75 4.30 -19.59 15.60
C ASP A 75 3.51 -19.24 14.34
N MET A 76 4.19 -18.65 13.35
CA MET A 76 3.59 -18.29 12.06
C MET A 76 3.40 -19.50 11.12
N SER A 77 3.93 -20.67 11.48
CA SER A 77 3.79 -21.93 10.74
C SER A 77 2.71 -22.86 11.32
N ASP A 78 1.97 -22.42 12.35
CA ASP A 78 0.94 -23.21 13.02
C ASP A 78 -0.18 -23.65 12.04
N ALA A 79 -0.43 -24.96 11.97
CA ALA A 79 -1.51 -25.52 11.15
C ALA A 79 -2.89 -24.91 11.48
N LEU A 80 -3.14 -24.57 12.75
CA LEU A 80 -4.38 -23.91 13.17
C LEU A 80 -4.50 -22.48 12.62
N LEU A 81 -3.39 -21.77 12.43
CA LEU A 81 -3.39 -20.45 11.76
C LEU A 81 -3.85 -20.63 10.31
N PHE A 82 -3.33 -21.63 9.60
CA PHE A 82 -3.74 -21.90 8.22
C PHE A 82 -5.21 -22.32 8.12
N GLU A 83 -5.72 -23.12 9.07
CA GLU A 83 -7.13 -23.47 9.16
C GLU A 83 -8.02 -22.25 9.42
N GLN A 84 -7.58 -21.35 10.31
CA GLN A 84 -8.26 -20.08 10.57
C GLN A 84 -8.32 -19.23 9.31
N VAL A 85 -7.21 -19.05 8.58
CA VAL A 85 -7.19 -18.30 7.32
C VAL A 85 -8.09 -18.95 6.28
N ALA A 86 -8.06 -20.28 6.14
CA ALA A 86 -8.95 -21.00 5.22
C ALA A 86 -10.44 -20.79 5.58
N HIS A 87 -10.78 -20.69 6.87
CA HIS A 87 -12.12 -20.34 7.32
C HIS A 87 -12.49 -18.89 6.94
N LEU A 88 -11.60 -17.93 7.16
CA LEU A 88 -11.80 -16.53 6.78
C LEU A 88 -12.02 -16.35 5.28
N ILE A 89 -11.30 -17.10 4.44
CA ILE A 89 -11.50 -17.12 2.98
C ILE A 89 -12.94 -17.57 2.64
N ARG A 90 -13.47 -18.59 3.32
CA ARG A 90 -14.85 -19.06 3.12
C ARG A 90 -15.87 -18.03 3.58
N GLN A 91 -15.69 -17.43 4.75
CA GLN A 91 -16.59 -16.37 5.24
C GLN A 91 -16.66 -15.17 4.29
N CYS A 92 -15.53 -14.80 3.68
CA CYS A 92 -15.48 -13.72 2.70
C CYS A 92 -16.38 -13.92 1.48
N GLN A 93 -16.86 -15.14 1.19
CA GLN A 93 -17.81 -15.37 0.10
C GLN A 93 -19.19 -14.77 0.39
N HIS A 94 -19.49 -14.48 1.65
CA HIS A 94 -20.76 -13.93 2.11
C HIS A 94 -20.66 -12.47 2.55
N HIS A 95 -19.47 -11.86 2.43
CA HIS A 95 -19.23 -10.49 2.84
C HIS A 95 -19.75 -9.50 1.77
N PRO A 96 -20.38 -8.38 2.18
CA PRO A 96 -21.06 -7.46 1.26
C PRO A 96 -20.13 -6.74 0.28
N SER A 97 -18.88 -6.47 0.67
CA SER A 97 -17.90 -5.78 -0.19
C SER A 97 -16.86 -6.72 -0.80
N CYS A 98 -16.86 -8.00 -0.45
CA CYS A 98 -15.92 -8.98 -1.00
C CYS A 98 -16.44 -9.55 -2.30
N PRO A 99 -15.56 -9.76 -3.30
CA PRO A 99 -15.99 -10.39 -4.53
C PRO A 99 -16.37 -11.84 -4.28
N ASP A 100 -17.57 -12.21 -4.75
CA ASP A 100 -17.92 -13.60 -4.98
C ASP A 100 -17.11 -14.07 -6.20
N GLN A 101 -15.94 -14.65 -5.93
CA GLN A 101 -15.00 -15.00 -6.97
C GLN A 101 -15.35 -16.38 -7.52
N PRO A 102 -15.85 -16.48 -8.76
CA PRO A 102 -15.83 -17.77 -9.46
C PRO A 102 -14.39 -18.24 -9.56
N ILE A 103 -14.19 -19.55 -9.72
CA ILE A 103 -12.85 -20.14 -9.87
C ILE A 103 -12.12 -19.40 -11.01
N PRO A 104 -11.00 -18.69 -10.70
CA PRO A 104 -10.35 -17.80 -11.65
C PRO A 104 -9.59 -18.62 -12.69
N ARG A 105 -9.33 -18.02 -13.86
CA ARG A 105 -8.38 -18.58 -14.82
C ARG A 105 -6.99 -18.49 -14.22
N LEU A 106 -6.23 -19.58 -14.29
CA LEU A 106 -4.85 -19.58 -13.85
C LEU A 106 -4.02 -18.61 -14.70
N PRO A 107 -3.04 -17.91 -14.11
CA PRO A 107 -1.98 -17.22 -14.85
C PRO A 107 -1.32 -18.14 -15.87
N LYS A 108 -0.57 -17.57 -16.83
CA LYS A 108 0.12 -18.35 -17.87
C LYS A 108 1.01 -19.44 -17.27
N ARG A 109 1.66 -19.13 -16.14
CA ARG A 109 2.42 -20.08 -15.33
C ARG A 109 2.08 -19.93 -13.87
N VAL A 110 2.02 -21.04 -13.18
CA VAL A 110 1.92 -21.12 -11.71
C VAL A 110 2.78 -22.27 -11.23
N ILE A 111 3.21 -22.22 -9.99
CA ILE A 111 3.87 -23.34 -9.31
C ILE A 111 2.75 -24.26 -8.82
N ASP A 112 2.70 -25.48 -9.34
CA ASP A 112 1.91 -26.58 -8.77
C ASP A 112 2.68 -27.08 -7.54
N VAL A 113 2.18 -26.73 -6.36
CA VAL A 113 2.83 -27.09 -5.09
C VAL A 113 2.51 -28.52 -4.66
N GLY A 114 1.69 -29.24 -5.42
CA GLY A 114 1.19 -30.55 -5.05
C GLY A 114 0.24 -30.51 -3.85
N SER A 115 0.01 -31.68 -3.26
CA SER A 115 -0.87 -31.86 -2.10
C SER A 115 -0.15 -31.61 -0.77
N ARG A 116 -0.94 -31.40 0.30
CA ARG A 116 -0.46 -31.14 1.67
C ARG A 116 0.47 -32.24 2.20
N ASP A 117 0.33 -33.46 1.70
CA ASP A 117 1.13 -34.63 2.08
C ASP A 117 2.51 -34.72 1.41
N ARG A 118 2.88 -33.72 0.58
CA ARG A 118 4.19 -33.61 -0.08
C ARG A 118 4.59 -34.86 -0.89
N ARG A 119 3.62 -35.64 -1.37
CA ARG A 119 3.89 -36.86 -2.16
C ARG A 119 4.54 -36.60 -3.51
N ARG A 120 4.44 -35.36 -4.02
CA ARG A 120 5.06 -34.94 -5.28
C ARG A 120 5.83 -33.64 -5.03
N PRO A 121 7.02 -33.49 -5.62
CA PRO A 121 7.76 -32.25 -5.55
C PRO A 121 6.99 -31.14 -6.29
N PRO A 122 7.21 -29.85 -5.92
CA PRO A 122 6.66 -28.74 -6.68
C PRO A 122 7.15 -28.77 -8.13
N ARG A 123 6.35 -28.23 -9.05
CA ARG A 123 6.76 -28.04 -10.45
C ARG A 123 6.12 -26.80 -11.04
N LEU A 124 6.71 -26.29 -12.11
CA LEU A 124 6.15 -25.18 -12.86
C LEU A 124 5.06 -25.72 -13.80
N HIS A 125 3.84 -25.26 -13.64
CA HIS A 125 2.71 -25.63 -14.49
C HIS A 125 2.43 -24.51 -15.49
N VAL A 126 2.50 -24.84 -16.79
CA VAL A 126 2.14 -23.91 -17.88
C VAL A 126 0.69 -24.09 -18.27
N ASN A 127 -0.12 -23.08 -18.03
CA ASN A 127 -1.53 -23.08 -18.38
C ASN A 127 -1.72 -22.84 -19.90
N THR A 128 -1.78 -23.92 -20.66
CA THR A 128 -2.00 -23.90 -22.12
C THR A 128 -3.48 -24.00 -22.51
N SER A 129 -4.34 -24.51 -21.61
CA SER A 129 -5.72 -24.90 -21.93
C SER A 129 -6.80 -24.04 -21.25
N ALA A 130 -6.43 -22.81 -20.86
CA ALA A 130 -7.31 -21.85 -20.16
C ALA A 130 -7.91 -22.41 -18.85
N GLU A 131 -7.11 -23.23 -18.17
CA GLU A 131 -7.47 -23.89 -16.92
C GLU A 131 -7.88 -22.88 -15.85
N ARG A 132 -8.82 -23.32 -15.00
CA ARG A 132 -9.35 -22.54 -13.89
C ARG A 132 -9.12 -23.29 -12.59
N ALA A 133 -8.44 -22.65 -11.65
CA ALA A 133 -8.26 -23.16 -10.31
C ALA A 133 -7.98 -22.01 -9.35
N ARG A 134 -8.21 -22.24 -8.06
CA ARG A 134 -7.78 -21.31 -7.01
C ARG A 134 -6.26 -21.32 -6.93
N TYR A 135 -5.67 -20.14 -6.81
CA TYR A 135 -4.25 -19.96 -6.58
C TYR A 135 -4.00 -18.86 -5.54
N THR A 136 -2.82 -18.91 -4.92
CA THR A 136 -2.26 -17.84 -4.11
C THR A 136 -1.26 -17.02 -4.94
N ALA A 137 -1.05 -15.76 -4.61
CA ALA A 137 0.03 -14.96 -5.18
C ALA A 137 1.00 -14.54 -4.07
N LEU A 138 2.29 -14.44 -4.37
CA LEU A 138 3.32 -14.01 -3.45
C LEU A 138 3.73 -12.56 -3.74
N SER A 139 3.75 -11.73 -2.70
CA SER A 139 4.36 -10.40 -2.67
C SER A 139 5.55 -10.44 -1.73
N TYR A 140 6.76 -10.20 -2.25
CA TYR A 140 8.00 -10.35 -1.48
C TYR A 140 9.14 -9.49 -2.01
N CYS A 141 10.16 -9.28 -1.17
CA CYS A 141 11.38 -8.61 -1.58
C CYS A 141 12.40 -9.61 -2.12
N TRP A 142 12.88 -9.40 -3.35
CA TRP A 142 13.96 -10.22 -3.89
C TRP A 142 15.27 -10.02 -3.10
N GLY A 143 15.61 -8.77 -2.78
CA GLY A 143 16.82 -8.37 -2.04
C GLY A 143 18.11 -8.44 -2.88
N ALA A 144 18.44 -9.62 -3.40
CA ALA A 144 19.64 -9.91 -4.20
C ALA A 144 19.31 -10.86 -5.38
N ILE A 145 20.35 -11.34 -6.09
CA ILE A 145 20.22 -12.33 -7.15
C ILE A 145 19.50 -13.57 -6.60
N GLN A 146 18.40 -13.94 -7.25
CA GLN A 146 17.62 -15.12 -6.88
C GLN A 146 18.40 -16.40 -7.22
N GLN A 147 18.39 -17.36 -6.29
CA GLN A 147 19.08 -18.66 -6.47
C GLN A 147 18.48 -19.47 -7.63
N LEU A 148 17.16 -19.38 -7.81
CA LEU A 148 16.45 -20.03 -8.89
C LEU A 148 15.48 -19.06 -9.56
N THR A 149 15.60 -18.93 -10.88
CA THR A 149 14.66 -18.20 -11.71
C THR A 149 14.35 -19.01 -12.96
N THR A 150 13.19 -18.77 -13.54
CA THR A 150 12.85 -19.36 -14.83
C THR A 150 13.52 -18.59 -15.95
N THR A 151 14.27 -19.32 -16.78
CA THR A 151 14.85 -18.85 -18.03
C THR A 151 14.38 -19.75 -19.16
N ARG A 152 14.62 -19.40 -20.43
CA ARG A 152 14.30 -20.30 -21.54
C ARG A 152 14.97 -21.67 -21.40
N ASN A 153 16.18 -21.71 -20.83
CA ASN A 153 16.94 -22.95 -20.67
C ASN A 153 16.46 -23.80 -19.49
N SER A 154 16.02 -23.17 -18.39
CA SER A 154 15.54 -23.90 -17.20
C SER A 154 14.05 -24.27 -17.25
N LEU A 155 13.27 -23.71 -18.20
CA LEU A 155 11.82 -23.91 -18.27
C LEU A 155 11.41 -25.39 -18.30
N ALA A 156 11.99 -26.17 -19.23
CA ALA A 156 11.60 -27.57 -19.41
C ALA A 156 11.92 -28.44 -18.17
N GLU A 157 13.04 -28.15 -17.48
CA GLU A 157 13.42 -28.84 -16.25
C GLU A 157 12.46 -28.49 -15.11
N LEU A 158 12.15 -27.20 -14.94
CA LEU A 158 11.23 -26.72 -13.90
C LEU A 158 9.79 -27.23 -14.11
N GLU A 159 9.37 -27.50 -15.34
CA GLU A 159 8.08 -28.14 -15.64
C GLU A 159 7.98 -29.59 -15.16
N GLN A 160 9.10 -30.30 -15.10
CA GLN A 160 9.14 -31.66 -14.54
C GLN A 160 9.16 -31.61 -13.02
N GLU A 161 10.10 -30.86 -12.46
CA GLU A 161 10.34 -30.79 -11.03
C GLU A 161 11.10 -29.53 -10.64
N ILE A 162 10.73 -28.94 -9.50
CA ILE A 162 11.46 -27.88 -8.83
C ILE A 162 12.02 -28.47 -7.54
N SER A 163 13.34 -28.62 -7.48
CA SER A 163 14.02 -29.00 -6.23
C SER A 163 13.80 -27.91 -5.18
N GLU A 164 13.16 -28.29 -4.06
CA GLU A 164 12.90 -27.36 -2.96
C GLU A 164 14.20 -26.81 -2.34
N GLU A 165 15.32 -27.53 -2.45
CA GLU A 165 16.63 -27.09 -1.94
C GLU A 165 17.17 -25.86 -2.70
N ASN A 166 16.82 -25.73 -3.98
CA ASN A 166 17.22 -24.60 -4.82
C ASN A 166 16.30 -23.38 -4.67
N LEU A 167 15.19 -23.53 -3.94
CA LEU A 167 14.25 -22.45 -3.69
C LEU A 167 14.72 -21.54 -2.56
N SER A 168 14.59 -20.23 -2.83
CA SER A 168 14.72 -19.22 -1.77
C SER A 168 13.73 -19.53 -0.64
N LYS A 169 14.15 -19.28 0.61
CA LYS A 169 13.36 -19.63 1.79
C LYS A 169 11.98 -18.99 1.76
N THR A 170 11.87 -17.76 1.27
CA THR A 170 10.57 -17.06 1.12
C THR A 170 9.61 -17.77 0.17
N ILE A 171 10.10 -18.35 -0.94
CA ILE A 171 9.25 -19.13 -1.84
C ILE A 171 8.86 -20.46 -1.18
N ARG A 172 9.78 -21.13 -0.47
CA ARG A 172 9.45 -22.36 0.29
C ARG A 172 8.38 -22.13 1.34
N ASP A 173 8.51 -21.05 2.10
CA ASP A 173 7.54 -20.63 3.10
C ASP A 173 6.17 -20.35 2.45
N ALA A 174 6.15 -19.68 1.29
CA ALA A 174 4.92 -19.44 0.53
C ALA A 174 4.28 -20.73 0.01
N ILE A 175 5.09 -21.71 -0.42
CA ILE A 175 4.63 -23.06 -0.79
C ILE A 175 3.97 -23.75 0.42
N GLU A 176 4.59 -23.66 1.60
CA GLU A 176 4.06 -24.22 2.83
C GLU A 176 2.72 -23.60 3.22
N VAL A 177 2.61 -22.26 3.22
CA VAL A 177 1.33 -21.57 3.46
C VAL A 177 0.29 -21.99 2.43
N THR A 178 0.65 -22.04 1.14
CA THR A 178 -0.27 -22.39 0.05
C THR A 178 -0.84 -23.80 0.24
N ARG A 179 0.01 -24.79 0.52
CA ARG A 179 -0.39 -26.16 0.91
C ARG A 179 -1.25 -26.14 2.18
N GLY A 180 -0.84 -25.36 3.19
CA GLY A 180 -1.53 -25.15 4.45
C GLY A 180 -2.98 -24.68 4.27
N LEU A 181 -3.24 -23.82 3.30
CA LEU A 181 -4.58 -23.33 2.97
C LEU A 181 -5.41 -24.30 2.13
N GLY A 182 -4.84 -25.44 1.72
CA GLY A 182 -5.48 -26.40 0.82
C GLY A 182 -5.60 -25.88 -0.62
N ILE A 183 -4.70 -24.98 -1.03
CA ILE A 183 -4.63 -24.44 -2.39
C ILE A 183 -3.43 -25.09 -3.10
N GLN A 184 -3.61 -25.48 -4.35
CA GLN A 184 -2.58 -26.24 -5.10
C GLN A 184 -1.62 -25.35 -5.89
N TYR A 185 -2.02 -24.12 -6.23
CA TYR A 185 -1.25 -23.28 -7.15
C TYR A 185 -0.77 -22.01 -6.44
N LEU A 186 0.51 -21.69 -6.66
CA LEU A 186 1.16 -20.47 -6.18
C LEU A 186 1.70 -19.69 -7.38
N TRP A 187 1.50 -18.38 -7.41
CA TRP A 187 2.17 -17.50 -8.35
C TRP A 187 3.29 -16.72 -7.63
N ALA A 188 4.51 -16.80 -8.16
CA ALA A 188 5.67 -16.03 -7.74
C ALA A 188 6.46 -15.57 -8.97
N ASP A 189 6.73 -14.28 -9.09
CA ASP A 189 7.30 -13.64 -10.28
C ASP A 189 8.64 -14.22 -10.74
N ALA A 190 9.54 -14.58 -9.83
CA ALA A 190 10.85 -15.18 -10.15
C ALA A 190 10.75 -16.50 -10.94
N LEU A 191 9.67 -17.27 -10.74
CA LEU A 191 9.46 -18.58 -11.37
C LEU A 191 8.33 -18.56 -12.42
N CYS A 192 7.35 -17.68 -12.26
CA CYS A 192 6.22 -17.61 -13.19
C CYS A 192 6.47 -16.69 -14.37
N ILE A 193 7.64 -16.04 -14.46
CA ILE A 193 8.06 -15.16 -15.56
C ILE A 193 9.42 -15.62 -16.08
N ILE A 194 9.61 -15.67 -17.41
CA ILE A 194 10.90 -16.02 -18.02
C ILE A 194 11.81 -14.80 -17.99
N GLN A 195 12.84 -14.85 -17.13
CA GLN A 195 13.67 -13.70 -16.76
C GLN A 195 14.66 -13.26 -17.85
N ASP A 196 14.93 -14.08 -18.86
CA ASP A 196 15.77 -13.73 -20.00
C ASP A 196 14.97 -13.36 -21.27
N SER A 197 13.63 -13.22 -21.16
CA SER A 197 12.74 -12.90 -22.29
C SER A 197 12.00 -11.58 -22.11
N GLY A 198 12.43 -10.54 -22.84
CA GLY A 198 11.78 -9.22 -22.81
C GLY A 198 10.29 -9.24 -23.22
N ILE A 199 9.93 -10.08 -24.20
CA ILE A 199 8.54 -10.25 -24.66
C ILE A 199 7.68 -10.89 -23.56
N ASP A 200 8.20 -11.94 -22.92
CA ASP A 200 7.49 -12.66 -21.87
C ASP A 200 7.32 -11.77 -20.63
N LYS A 201 8.38 -11.09 -20.19
CA LYS A 201 8.32 -10.08 -19.11
C LYS A 201 7.26 -9.04 -19.37
N THR A 202 7.25 -8.44 -20.57
CA THR A 202 6.26 -7.41 -20.92
C THR A 202 4.83 -7.96 -20.84
N THR A 203 4.61 -9.18 -21.33
CA THR A 203 3.30 -9.83 -21.31
C THR A 203 2.82 -10.12 -19.89
N GLU A 204 3.70 -10.65 -19.03
CA GLU A 204 3.37 -10.97 -17.64
C GLU A 204 3.20 -9.71 -16.79
N ILE A 205 4.06 -8.70 -16.96
CA ILE A 205 3.95 -7.40 -16.27
C ILE A 205 2.60 -6.73 -16.59
N ASN A 206 2.18 -6.73 -17.86
CA ASN A 206 0.87 -6.23 -18.26
C ASN A 206 -0.29 -7.02 -17.62
N SER A 207 -0.05 -8.26 -17.24
CA SER A 207 -1.02 -9.16 -16.61
C SER A 207 -0.97 -9.15 -15.08
N MET A 208 0.11 -8.66 -14.45
CA MET A 208 0.32 -8.69 -13.00
C MET A 208 -0.87 -8.14 -12.22
N GLY A 209 -1.43 -7.01 -12.66
CA GLY A 209 -2.61 -6.45 -12.00
C GLY A 209 -3.79 -7.44 -11.92
N LYS A 210 -4.04 -8.18 -13.01
CA LYS A 210 -5.07 -9.23 -13.06
C LYS A 210 -4.69 -10.46 -12.23
N ILE A 211 -3.40 -10.78 -12.15
CA ILE A 211 -2.91 -11.93 -11.37
C ILE A 211 -3.19 -11.71 -9.88
N TYR A 212 -2.84 -10.55 -9.32
CA TYR A 212 -3.15 -10.23 -7.92
C TYR A 212 -4.65 -10.03 -7.68
N LYS A 213 -5.36 -9.38 -8.62
CA LYS A 213 -6.83 -9.20 -8.58
C LYS A 213 -7.61 -10.50 -8.48
N ASN A 214 -7.16 -11.53 -9.19
CA ASN A 214 -7.87 -12.81 -9.26
C ASN A 214 -7.29 -13.86 -8.32
N ALA A 215 -6.23 -13.55 -7.55
CA ALA A 215 -5.70 -14.46 -6.55
C ALA A 215 -6.74 -14.69 -5.45
N THR A 216 -6.80 -15.93 -4.94
CA THR A 216 -7.70 -16.29 -3.82
C THR A 216 -7.34 -15.50 -2.57
N VAL A 217 -6.03 -15.41 -2.32
CA VAL A 217 -5.38 -14.61 -1.30
C VAL A 217 -3.95 -14.32 -1.77
N THR A 218 -3.46 -13.12 -1.47
CA THR A 218 -2.06 -12.76 -1.65
C THR A 218 -1.32 -12.88 -0.33
N ILE A 219 -0.24 -13.64 -0.34
CA ILE A 219 0.70 -13.81 0.76
C ILE A 219 1.74 -12.69 0.63
N ALA A 220 1.86 -11.84 1.65
CA ALA A 220 2.80 -10.74 1.68
C ALA A 220 3.87 -10.99 2.76
N ALA A 221 5.11 -11.24 2.34
CA ALA A 221 6.24 -11.48 3.24
C ALA A 221 6.88 -10.15 3.66
N THR A 222 6.25 -9.42 4.59
CA THR A 222 6.67 -8.05 4.95
C THR A 222 7.88 -8.00 5.90
N SER A 223 8.17 -9.10 6.62
CA SER A 223 9.36 -9.25 7.47
C SER A 223 10.62 -9.67 6.71
N ALA A 224 10.47 -10.28 5.53
CA ALA A 224 11.59 -10.79 4.74
C ALA A 224 12.22 -9.66 3.91
N LYS A 225 13.39 -9.18 4.33
CA LYS A 225 14.15 -8.13 3.63
C LYS A 225 14.73 -8.65 2.32
N THR A 226 15.03 -9.94 2.26
CA THR A 226 15.48 -10.65 1.06
C THR A 226 14.71 -11.97 0.89
N ALA A 227 14.75 -12.53 -0.32
CA ALA A 227 14.11 -13.81 -0.59
C ALA A 227 14.70 -14.97 0.24
N ALA A 228 15.93 -14.83 0.73
CA ALA A 228 16.62 -15.84 1.52
C ALA A 228 16.18 -15.89 2.99
N ASP A 229 15.55 -14.83 3.51
CA ASP A 229 15.24 -14.69 4.95
C ASP A 229 14.13 -15.66 5.38
N GLY A 230 13.15 -15.87 4.49
CA GLY A 230 11.87 -16.48 4.85
C GLY A 230 11.02 -15.56 5.73
N PHE A 231 9.80 -15.99 6.02
CA PHE A 231 8.85 -15.29 6.87
C PHE A 231 8.10 -16.21 7.83
N LEU A 232 8.23 -17.53 7.70
CA LEU A 232 7.71 -18.48 8.68
C LEU A 232 8.74 -18.64 9.81
N GLY A 233 8.31 -18.32 11.02
CA GLY A 233 9.10 -18.39 12.23
C GLY A 233 8.28 -17.98 13.46
N LEU A 234 8.95 -17.88 14.60
CA LEU A 234 8.35 -17.31 15.80
C LEU A 234 8.28 -15.78 15.64
N THR A 235 7.13 -15.17 15.95
CA THR A 235 7.02 -13.72 16.14
C THR A 235 8.08 -13.27 17.13
N GLN A 236 8.74 -12.13 16.87
CA GLN A 236 9.67 -11.56 17.85
C GLN A 236 8.97 -11.43 19.21
N PRO A 237 9.69 -11.66 20.33
CA PRO A 237 9.09 -11.55 21.66
C PRO A 237 8.48 -10.16 21.80
N LEU A 238 7.17 -10.12 22.02
CA LEU A 238 6.50 -8.87 22.31
C LEU A 238 7.04 -8.36 23.66
N ALA A 239 6.99 -7.05 23.91
CA ALA A 239 7.29 -6.52 25.24
C ALA A 239 6.23 -7.03 26.22
N GLU A 240 6.47 -8.22 26.77
CA GLU A 240 5.51 -9.01 27.54
C GLU A 240 5.74 -8.79 29.03
N GLY A 241 4.67 -8.39 29.73
CA GLY A 241 4.60 -8.47 31.18
C GLY A 241 3.85 -9.74 31.59
N LEU A 242 4.39 -10.48 32.56
CA LEU A 242 3.60 -11.48 33.28
C LEU A 242 2.83 -10.77 34.40
N ALA A 243 1.53 -11.04 34.46
CA ALA A 243 0.70 -10.59 35.55
C ALA A 243 -0.04 -11.76 36.20
N PRO A 244 -0.13 -11.81 37.53
CA PRO A 244 -1.02 -12.76 38.19
C PRO A 244 -2.48 -12.31 37.98
N PHE A 245 -3.28 -13.21 37.43
CA PHE A 245 -4.72 -13.06 37.29
C PHE A 245 -5.42 -13.88 38.37
N LEU A 246 -6.39 -13.28 39.07
CA LEU A 246 -7.14 -13.94 40.13
C LEU A 246 -8.33 -14.73 39.54
N LEU A 247 -8.36 -16.03 39.79
CA LEU A 247 -9.46 -16.92 39.40
C LEU A 247 -10.60 -16.89 40.42
N ARG A 248 -11.76 -17.44 40.04
CA ARG A 248 -12.98 -17.48 40.90
C ARG A 248 -12.79 -18.26 42.20
N ASP A 249 -11.88 -19.24 42.20
CA ASP A 249 -11.51 -20.04 43.36
C ASP A 249 -10.44 -19.36 44.24
N CYS A 250 -10.15 -18.07 44.01
CA CYS A 250 -9.12 -17.27 44.67
C CYS A 250 -7.68 -17.74 44.41
N SER A 251 -7.47 -18.72 43.52
CA SER A 251 -6.14 -19.06 43.03
C SER A 251 -5.63 -18.01 42.04
N THR A 252 -4.32 -17.92 41.87
CA THR A 252 -3.71 -17.03 40.87
C THR A 252 -3.17 -17.83 39.71
N SER A 253 -3.45 -17.40 38.48
CA SER A 253 -2.86 -17.95 37.27
C SER A 253 -2.12 -16.85 36.50
N PRO A 254 -0.93 -17.10 35.95
CA PRO A 254 -0.24 -16.10 35.16
C PRO A 254 -0.99 -15.86 33.84
N ILE A 255 -1.12 -14.58 33.48
CA ILE A 255 -1.55 -14.11 32.16
C ILE A 255 -0.42 -13.29 31.53
N LYS A 256 -0.43 -13.21 30.21
CA LYS A 256 0.47 -12.33 29.47
C LYS A 256 -0.25 -11.02 29.14
N MET A 257 0.45 -9.93 29.39
CA MET A 257 0.01 -8.58 29.07
C MET A 257 0.94 -7.98 28.03
N ILE A 258 0.33 -7.43 26.98
CA ILE A 258 1.05 -6.78 25.90
C ILE A 258 0.58 -5.34 25.84
N ALA A 259 1.49 -4.42 26.12
CA ALA A 259 1.26 -3.00 25.85
C ALA A 259 1.35 -2.81 24.32
N PRO A 260 0.31 -2.28 23.65
CA PRO A 260 0.45 -1.85 22.29
C PRO A 260 1.47 -0.71 22.25
N GLN A 261 2.30 -0.69 21.21
CA GLN A 261 3.18 0.43 20.96
C GLN A 261 2.33 1.70 20.72
N PRO A 262 2.78 2.88 21.17
CA PRO A 262 2.02 4.12 21.02
C PRO A 262 1.60 4.32 19.55
N GLU A 263 0.33 4.67 19.36
CA GLU A 263 -0.26 4.96 18.05
C GLU A 263 0.57 6.04 17.35
N LEU A 264 1.26 5.69 16.27
CA LEU A 264 1.92 6.66 15.41
C LEU A 264 0.87 7.20 14.43
N TYR A 265 0.69 8.52 14.43
CA TYR A 265 -0.16 9.19 13.45
C TYR A 265 0.30 8.85 12.01
N PRO A 266 -0.63 8.71 11.05
CA PRO A 266 -0.28 8.57 9.63
C PRO A 266 0.70 9.67 9.22
N GLY A 267 1.83 9.28 8.62
CA GLY A 267 2.92 10.20 8.25
C GLY A 267 4.07 10.36 9.26
N GLN A 268 3.91 9.95 10.53
CA GLN A 268 5.03 9.85 11.50
C GLN A 268 5.56 8.42 11.70
N ALA A 269 4.91 7.44 11.06
CA ALA A 269 5.26 6.03 11.13
C ALA A 269 6.74 5.72 10.81
N GLN A 270 7.37 6.46 9.90
CA GLN A 270 8.71 6.11 9.43
C GLN A 270 9.82 6.31 10.46
N SER A 271 9.64 7.15 11.50
CA SER A 271 10.77 7.55 12.36
C SER A 271 10.89 6.81 13.70
N ARG A 272 9.97 5.91 14.07
CA ARG A 272 10.00 5.23 15.38
C ARG A 272 9.85 3.71 15.35
N PHE A 273 9.55 3.08 14.20
CA PHE A 273 9.51 1.62 14.12
C PHE A 273 10.92 1.06 13.89
N GLN A 274 11.36 0.13 14.75
CA GLN A 274 12.63 -0.59 14.57
C GLN A 274 12.63 -1.53 13.35
N ASP A 275 11.46 -1.84 12.78
CA ASP A 275 11.33 -2.73 11.63
C ASP A 275 10.12 -2.34 10.75
N PRO A 276 10.28 -1.41 9.79
CA PRO A 276 9.23 -1.04 8.86
C PRO A 276 8.91 -2.20 7.91
N ASN A 277 7.63 -2.39 7.56
CA ASN A 277 7.22 -3.35 6.54
C ASN A 277 7.95 -3.05 5.23
N ILE A 278 8.87 -3.92 4.81
CA ILE A 278 9.76 -3.64 3.67
C ILE A 278 8.99 -3.50 2.35
N LEU A 279 7.83 -4.13 2.24
CA LEU A 279 6.96 -4.01 1.08
C LEU A 279 6.33 -2.61 0.95
N ASP A 280 6.20 -1.86 2.05
CA ASP A 280 5.69 -0.48 2.01
C ASP A 280 6.67 0.49 1.35
N THR A 281 7.95 0.14 1.31
CA THR A 281 8.96 0.96 0.65
C THR A 281 9.11 0.61 -0.83
N ARG A 282 8.53 -0.49 -1.33
CA ARG A 282 8.69 -0.95 -2.72
C ARG A 282 7.56 -0.48 -3.62
N GLY A 283 7.91 0.06 -4.79
CA GLY A 283 6.93 0.57 -5.77
C GLY A 283 6.00 -0.51 -6.32
N TRP A 284 6.56 -1.64 -6.78
CA TRP A 284 5.78 -2.76 -7.31
C TRP A 284 4.79 -3.33 -6.29
N ALA A 285 5.20 -3.42 -5.02
CA ALA A 285 4.39 -4.00 -3.95
C ALA A 285 3.09 -3.22 -3.67
N LEU A 286 3.00 -1.93 -4.03
CA LEU A 286 1.75 -1.18 -3.85
C LEU A 286 0.62 -1.75 -4.70
N GLN A 287 0.91 -2.13 -5.95
CA GLN A 287 -0.08 -2.75 -6.83
C GLN A 287 -0.47 -4.14 -6.32
N GLU A 288 0.51 -4.92 -5.88
CA GLU A 288 0.32 -6.25 -5.32
C GLU A 288 -0.59 -6.19 -4.08
N PHE A 289 -0.42 -5.17 -3.24
CA PHE A 289 -1.26 -4.89 -2.09
C PHE A 289 -2.68 -4.45 -2.50
N LEU A 290 -2.79 -3.36 -3.26
CA LEU A 290 -4.09 -2.70 -3.52
C LEU A 290 -5.02 -3.51 -4.43
N LEU A 291 -4.47 -4.26 -5.38
CA LEU A 291 -5.26 -5.12 -6.25
C LEU A 291 -5.57 -6.49 -5.64
N SER A 292 -5.12 -6.82 -4.44
CA SER A 292 -5.45 -8.11 -3.84
C SER A 292 -6.78 -8.05 -3.08
N PRO A 293 -7.81 -8.82 -3.43
CA PRO A 293 -9.10 -8.79 -2.72
C PRO A 293 -8.99 -9.27 -1.27
N ARG A 294 -8.03 -10.17 -0.99
CA ARG A 294 -7.69 -10.72 0.32
C ARG A 294 -6.17 -10.71 0.48
N LEU A 295 -5.69 -10.29 1.65
CA LEU A 295 -4.28 -10.18 1.97
C LEU A 295 -3.98 -10.90 3.28
N LEU A 296 -2.89 -11.67 3.27
CA LEU A 296 -2.30 -12.30 4.45
C LEU A 296 -0.85 -11.80 4.57
N LEU A 297 -0.61 -10.90 5.53
CA LEU A 297 0.70 -10.27 5.72
C LEU A 297 1.43 -10.98 6.85
N PHE A 298 2.66 -11.40 6.60
CA PHE A 298 3.58 -11.95 7.58
C PHE A 298 4.63 -10.89 7.92
N GLY A 299 4.37 -10.15 9.01
CA GLY A 299 5.31 -9.20 9.62
C GLY A 299 6.20 -9.88 10.65
N SER A 300 7.14 -9.15 11.25
CA SER A 300 8.11 -9.71 12.21
C SER A 300 7.51 -10.00 13.59
N GLU A 301 6.42 -9.31 13.94
CA GLU A 301 5.72 -9.42 15.22
C GLU A 301 4.25 -9.84 15.06
N GLU A 302 3.74 -9.95 13.83
CA GLU A 302 2.31 -10.14 13.59
C GLU A 302 2.01 -10.83 12.27
N VAL A 303 0.91 -11.57 12.24
CA VAL A 303 0.27 -12.02 11.01
C VAL A 303 -1.04 -11.26 10.87
N LEU A 304 -1.20 -10.50 9.79
CA LEU A 304 -2.38 -9.67 9.54
C LEU A 304 -3.25 -10.26 8.45
N TRP A 305 -4.56 -10.21 8.65
CA TRP A 305 -5.57 -10.51 7.65
C TRP A 305 -6.30 -9.25 7.22
N GLN A 306 -6.62 -9.16 5.94
CA GLN A 306 -7.50 -8.14 5.40
C GLN A 306 -8.32 -8.71 4.25
N CYS A 307 -9.60 -8.32 4.15
CA CYS A 307 -10.41 -8.51 2.95
C CYS A 307 -11.00 -7.15 2.50
N GLN A 308 -11.93 -7.14 1.55
CA GLN A 308 -12.58 -5.88 1.12
C GLN A 308 -13.58 -5.34 2.13
N THR A 309 -14.13 -6.20 3.00
CA THR A 309 -15.08 -5.80 4.04
C THR A 309 -14.39 -5.54 5.38
N GLU A 310 -13.43 -6.37 5.75
CA GLU A 310 -12.69 -6.25 7.00
C GLU A 310 -11.38 -5.51 6.77
N SER A 311 -11.16 -4.46 7.58
CA SER A 311 -9.86 -3.79 7.72
C SER A 311 -8.78 -4.73 8.26
N LEU A 312 -7.52 -4.31 8.15
CA LEU A 312 -6.36 -5.06 8.65
C LEU A 312 -6.56 -5.41 10.13
N ARG A 313 -6.46 -6.70 10.45
CA ARG A 313 -6.53 -7.19 11.83
C ARG A 313 -5.48 -8.27 12.08
N PRO A 314 -4.91 -8.32 13.29
CA PRO A 314 -3.97 -9.37 13.66
C PRO A 314 -4.70 -10.71 13.87
N LEU A 315 -4.13 -11.78 13.34
CA LEU A 315 -4.55 -13.18 13.55
C LEU A 315 -3.81 -13.84 14.72
N LEU A 316 -2.58 -13.37 14.97
CA LEU A 316 -1.78 -13.73 16.13
C LEU A 316 -1.73 -12.56 17.10
N ALA A 317 -1.19 -12.78 18.29
CA ALA A 317 -0.95 -11.68 19.22
C ALA A 317 0.00 -10.66 18.59
N SER A 318 -0.33 -9.38 18.70
CA SER A 318 0.51 -8.28 18.20
C SER A 318 0.57 -7.16 19.23
N SER A 319 1.71 -6.47 19.32
CA SER A 319 1.85 -5.19 20.02
C SER A 319 1.76 -4.00 19.07
N ARG A 320 1.75 -4.25 17.76
CA ARG A 320 1.77 -3.22 16.74
C ARG A 320 0.35 -2.88 16.29
N THR A 321 0.24 -1.69 15.72
CA THR A 321 -0.91 -1.33 14.90
C THR A 321 -0.39 -0.80 13.58
N TYR A 322 -0.71 -1.52 12.50
CA TYR A 322 -0.26 -1.19 11.16
C TYR A 322 -1.31 -0.36 10.42
N TYR A 323 -0.91 0.85 9.99
CA TYR A 323 -1.76 1.80 9.27
C TYR A 323 -1.10 2.22 7.96
N PRO A 324 -1.43 1.58 6.82
CA PRO A 324 -0.98 2.06 5.52
C PRO A 324 -1.69 3.37 5.14
N GLU A 325 -1.02 4.22 4.35
CA GLU A 325 -1.60 5.47 3.82
C GLU A 325 -2.87 5.22 2.99
N ILE A 326 -2.90 4.09 2.28
CA ILE A 326 -4.06 3.63 1.51
C ILE A 326 -4.33 2.19 1.88
N THR A 327 -5.53 1.96 2.39
CA THR A 327 -5.92 0.65 2.90
C THR A 327 -6.53 -0.24 1.81
N ARG A 328 -7.31 0.32 0.88
CA ARG A 328 -8.03 -0.43 -0.16
C ARG A 328 -8.37 0.45 -1.38
N LEU A 329 -8.55 -0.20 -2.53
CA LEU A 329 -9.30 0.36 -3.66
C LEU A 329 -10.81 0.17 -3.44
N PRO A 330 -11.68 0.95 -4.14
CA PRO A 330 -13.11 0.73 -4.09
C PRO A 330 -13.51 -0.71 -4.47
N SER A 331 -14.47 -1.30 -3.75
CA SER A 331 -14.92 -2.69 -4.00
C SER A 331 -15.44 -2.92 -5.43
N SER A 332 -15.86 -1.85 -6.12
CA SER A 332 -16.27 -1.88 -7.53
C SER A 332 -15.15 -2.31 -8.46
N VAL A 333 -13.88 -2.09 -8.12
CA VAL A 333 -12.72 -2.65 -8.85
C VAL A 333 -12.81 -4.18 -8.92
N PHE A 334 -13.37 -4.80 -7.88
CA PHE A 334 -13.55 -6.25 -7.78
C PHE A 334 -14.93 -6.72 -8.26
N GLY A 335 -15.70 -5.87 -8.93
CA GLY A 335 -17.03 -6.21 -9.45
C GLY A 335 -18.16 -6.18 -8.42
N VAL A 336 -17.92 -5.62 -7.23
CA VAL A 336 -18.91 -5.53 -6.16
C VAL A 336 -19.41 -4.10 -6.02
N ALA A 337 -20.72 -3.90 -6.22
CA ALA A 337 -21.34 -2.58 -6.03
C ALA A 337 -21.17 -2.12 -4.58
N HIS A 338 -20.57 -0.96 -4.35
CA HIS A 338 -20.42 -0.42 -3.02
C HIS A 338 -21.69 0.35 -2.63
N PRO A 339 -22.44 -0.06 -1.58
CA PRO A 339 -23.75 0.53 -1.27
C PRO A 339 -23.70 2.01 -0.85
N LEU A 340 -22.53 2.48 -0.39
CA LEU A 340 -22.38 3.80 0.26
C LEU A 340 -21.46 4.78 -0.48
N MET A 341 -20.89 4.40 -1.64
CA MET A 341 -20.03 5.31 -2.40
C MET A 341 -20.86 5.90 -3.54
N GLN A 342 -21.33 7.13 -3.35
CA GLN A 342 -21.59 8.00 -4.49
C GLN A 342 -20.22 8.22 -5.13
N ASN A 343 -19.96 7.66 -6.32
CA ASN A 343 -18.72 7.89 -7.08
C ASN A 343 -18.64 9.38 -7.48
N SER A 344 -18.36 10.25 -6.52
CA SER A 344 -18.20 11.67 -6.76
C SER A 344 -16.84 11.90 -7.40
N ALA A 345 -16.79 12.89 -8.29
CA ALA A 345 -15.56 13.34 -8.89
C ALA A 345 -14.50 13.72 -7.84
N GLU A 346 -14.94 14.31 -6.72
CA GLU A 346 -14.08 14.75 -5.62
C GLU A 346 -13.45 13.58 -4.86
N ASP A 347 -14.19 12.49 -4.64
CA ASP A 347 -13.66 11.31 -3.95
C ASP A 347 -12.60 10.61 -4.79
N ASN A 348 -12.81 10.51 -6.11
CA ASN A 348 -11.82 9.95 -7.03
C ASN A 348 -10.52 10.75 -7.02
N VAL A 349 -10.61 12.08 -6.99
CA VAL A 349 -9.45 12.96 -6.85
C VAL A 349 -8.73 12.67 -5.53
N LYS A 350 -9.42 12.69 -4.39
CA LYS A 350 -8.81 12.43 -3.07
C LYS A 350 -8.15 11.04 -2.98
N ILE A 351 -8.77 10.02 -3.59
CA ILE A 351 -8.19 8.67 -3.66
C ILE A 351 -6.88 8.71 -4.46
N TRP A 352 -6.88 9.35 -5.62
CA TRP A 352 -5.69 9.45 -6.46
C TRP A 352 -4.59 10.33 -5.85
N GLU A 353 -4.94 11.38 -5.12
CA GLU A 353 -4.00 12.22 -4.38
C GLU A 353 -3.23 11.43 -3.31
N ARG A 354 -3.96 10.65 -2.50
CA ARG A 354 -3.35 9.74 -1.51
C ARG A 354 -2.47 8.73 -2.21
N PHE A 355 -2.93 8.19 -3.34
CA PHE A 355 -2.16 7.28 -4.19
C PHE A 355 -0.83 7.86 -4.65
N ILE A 356 -0.85 9.05 -5.25
CA ILE A 356 0.38 9.72 -5.70
C ILE A 356 1.31 9.98 -4.50
N THR A 357 0.75 10.44 -3.39
CA THR A 357 1.54 10.78 -2.18
C THR A 357 2.23 9.56 -1.57
N ASP A 358 1.54 8.42 -1.49
CA ASP A 358 2.13 7.17 -1.01
C ASP A 358 3.13 6.61 -2.02
N TYR A 359 2.71 6.43 -3.28
CA TYR A 359 3.52 5.79 -4.30
C TYR A 359 4.82 6.55 -4.63
N SER A 360 4.78 7.89 -4.65
CA SER A 360 5.96 8.70 -4.94
C SER A 360 7.09 8.56 -3.91
N LYS A 361 6.76 8.17 -2.67
CA LYS A 361 7.75 7.88 -1.61
C LYS A 361 8.39 6.50 -1.75
N ARG A 362 7.81 5.61 -2.57
CA ARG A 362 8.28 4.23 -2.74
C ARG A 362 9.47 4.17 -3.69
N GLN A 363 10.35 3.23 -3.41
CA GLN A 363 11.59 2.96 -4.12
C GLN A 363 11.37 1.95 -5.24
N LEU A 364 12.07 2.17 -6.35
CA LEU A 364 12.18 1.24 -7.46
C LEU A 364 13.65 1.09 -7.81
N MET A 365 14.07 -0.14 -8.11
CA MET A 365 15.44 -0.41 -8.56
C MET A 365 15.71 0.26 -9.91
N LEU A 366 14.71 0.27 -10.79
CA LEU A 366 14.76 0.87 -12.12
C LEU A 366 13.70 1.97 -12.22
N ILE A 367 14.12 3.21 -12.47
CA ILE A 367 13.21 4.38 -12.52
C ILE A 367 12.19 4.30 -13.66
N GLU A 368 12.57 3.64 -14.75
CA GLU A 368 11.74 3.27 -15.90
C GLU A 368 10.54 2.36 -15.58
N ASP A 369 10.54 1.71 -14.41
CA ASP A 369 9.41 0.88 -13.96
C ASP A 369 8.33 1.69 -13.21
N ARG A 370 8.49 3.02 -13.05
CA ARG A 370 7.53 3.88 -12.34
C ARG A 370 6.10 3.83 -12.87
N LEU A 371 5.90 3.85 -14.18
CA LEU A 371 4.56 3.70 -14.75
C LEU A 371 4.11 2.22 -14.80
N PRO A 372 4.94 1.27 -15.29
CA PRO A 372 4.59 -0.15 -15.30
C PRO A 372 4.13 -0.70 -13.94
N ALA A 373 4.78 -0.28 -12.84
CA ALA A 373 4.49 -0.78 -11.49
C ALA A 373 3.09 -0.46 -10.96
N ILE A 374 2.38 0.48 -11.60
CA ILE A 374 1.02 0.90 -11.21
C ILE A 374 0.00 0.74 -12.34
N ALA A 375 0.41 0.14 -13.46
CA ALA A 375 -0.39 0.02 -14.67
C ALA A 375 -1.71 -0.74 -14.44
N GLY A 376 -1.68 -1.77 -13.59
CA GLY A 376 -2.86 -2.54 -13.20
C GLY A 376 -3.87 -1.70 -12.43
N ILE A 377 -3.42 -0.88 -11.48
CA ILE A 377 -4.29 0.04 -10.73
C ILE A 377 -4.94 1.05 -11.69
N ILE A 378 -4.13 1.67 -12.55
CA ILE A 378 -4.62 2.62 -13.56
C ILE A 378 -5.66 1.97 -14.47
N SER A 379 -5.40 0.75 -14.95
CA SER A 379 -6.32 0.03 -15.83
C SER A 379 -7.68 -0.20 -15.17
N GLU A 380 -7.68 -0.68 -13.92
CA GLU A 380 -8.89 -0.99 -13.16
C GLU A 380 -9.67 0.27 -12.78
N LEU A 381 -8.98 1.30 -12.27
CA LEU A 381 -9.63 2.57 -11.95
C LEU A 381 -10.16 3.27 -13.20
N GLY A 382 -9.47 3.17 -14.35
CA GLY A 382 -9.91 3.79 -15.60
C GLY A 382 -11.21 3.20 -16.12
N HIS A 383 -11.38 1.89 -15.95
CA HIS A 383 -12.64 1.21 -16.24
C HIS A 383 -13.77 1.69 -15.32
N ILE A 384 -13.53 1.76 -14.01
CA ILE A 384 -14.56 2.16 -13.02
C ILE A 384 -14.91 3.65 -13.11
N TRP A 385 -13.91 4.52 -13.25
CA TRP A 385 -14.09 5.97 -13.33
C TRP A 385 -14.49 6.44 -14.72
N GLN A 386 -14.50 5.54 -15.71
CA GLN A 386 -14.73 5.83 -17.12
C GLN A 386 -13.89 7.02 -17.55
N ASP A 387 -12.58 6.93 -17.28
CA ASP A 387 -11.62 7.98 -17.55
C ASP A 387 -10.31 7.41 -18.09
N THR A 388 -9.52 8.25 -18.75
CA THR A 388 -8.24 7.89 -19.33
C THR A 388 -7.11 8.54 -18.53
N CYS A 389 -6.11 7.76 -18.17
CA CYS A 389 -4.92 8.23 -17.48
C CYS A 389 -3.77 8.43 -18.48
N PHE A 390 -3.24 9.65 -18.55
CA PHE A 390 -2.08 10.01 -19.37
C PHE A 390 -0.88 10.21 -18.47
N ALA A 391 0.10 9.30 -18.54
CA ALA A 391 1.31 9.35 -17.73
C ALA A 391 1.03 9.67 -16.25
N GLY A 392 0.10 8.94 -15.61
CA GLY A 392 -0.23 9.13 -14.20
C GLY A 392 -1.22 10.27 -13.88
N LEU A 393 -1.75 10.97 -14.89
CA LEU A 393 -2.74 12.04 -14.72
C LEU A 393 -4.08 11.68 -15.40
N TRP A 394 -5.17 11.66 -14.64
CA TRP A 394 -6.52 11.44 -15.16
C TRP A 394 -7.04 12.61 -15.99
N LYS A 395 -7.65 12.35 -17.15
CA LYS A 395 -8.12 13.37 -18.10
C LYS A 395 -9.14 14.32 -17.47
N LYS A 396 -10.12 13.83 -16.71
CA LYS A 396 -11.16 14.66 -16.07
C LYS A 396 -10.58 15.65 -15.07
N PHE A 397 -9.46 15.31 -14.45
CA PHE A 397 -8.81 16.11 -13.39
C PHE A 397 -7.41 16.56 -13.78
N MET A 398 -7.09 16.60 -15.08
CA MET A 398 -5.75 16.83 -15.60
C MET A 398 -5.16 18.14 -15.06
N ILE A 399 -5.91 19.23 -15.12
CA ILE A 399 -5.44 20.56 -14.67
C ILE A 399 -5.12 20.56 -13.16
N HIS A 400 -5.92 19.84 -12.37
CA HIS A 400 -5.66 19.69 -10.94
C HIS A 400 -4.41 18.86 -10.67
N HIS A 401 -4.29 17.70 -11.31
CA HIS A 401 -3.14 16.81 -11.13
C HIS A 401 -1.83 17.43 -11.63
N LEU A 402 -1.87 18.33 -12.63
CA LEU A 402 -0.70 19.11 -13.03
C LEU A 402 -0.16 19.97 -11.89
N GLY A 403 -0.96 20.30 -10.87
CA GLY A 403 -0.53 21.07 -9.70
C GLY A 403 0.41 20.33 -8.75
N TRP A 404 0.81 19.08 -9.03
CA TRP A 404 1.75 18.34 -8.17
C TRP A 404 3.01 19.17 -7.87
N PHE A 405 3.62 18.97 -6.70
CA PHE A 405 4.84 19.70 -6.30
C PHE A 405 5.71 18.89 -5.33
N THR A 406 6.98 19.24 -5.24
CA THR A 406 7.97 18.67 -4.32
C THR A 406 8.23 19.63 -3.15
N LEU A 407 8.69 19.10 -2.01
CA LEU A 407 9.13 19.97 -0.91
C LEU A 407 10.60 20.41 -1.13
N PRO A 408 11.02 21.59 -0.64
CA PRO A 408 12.38 22.09 -0.84
C PRO A 408 13.50 21.17 -0.31
N GLU A 409 13.18 20.35 0.70
CA GLU A 409 14.09 19.41 1.35
C GLU A 409 14.39 18.16 0.51
N THR A 410 13.67 17.98 -0.61
CA THR A 410 13.76 16.78 -1.43
C THR A 410 14.86 16.93 -2.49
N GLU A 411 15.92 16.10 -2.40
CA GLU A 411 16.97 16.05 -3.43
C GLU A 411 16.48 15.30 -4.67
N ALA A 412 15.74 15.97 -5.53
CA ALA A 412 15.36 15.41 -6.83
C ALA A 412 16.52 15.52 -7.81
N VAL A 413 17.02 14.37 -8.28
CA VAL A 413 17.99 14.26 -9.36
C VAL A 413 17.24 13.96 -10.67
N PRO A 414 17.51 14.69 -11.76
CA PRO A 414 16.94 14.36 -13.06
C PRO A 414 17.27 12.92 -13.47
N ALA A 415 16.29 12.20 -14.01
CA ALA A 415 16.51 10.85 -14.51
C ALA A 415 17.57 10.85 -15.63
N SER A 416 18.50 9.90 -15.61
CA SER A 416 19.49 9.72 -16.69
C SER A 416 18.86 9.22 -18.00
N ILE A 417 17.64 8.70 -17.94
CA ILE A 417 16.87 8.13 -19.05
C ILE A 417 15.46 8.74 -19.04
N TYR A 418 14.88 8.94 -20.21
CA TYR A 418 13.49 9.39 -20.34
C TYR A 418 12.51 8.36 -19.77
N THR A 419 11.73 8.74 -18.75
CA THR A 419 10.72 7.89 -18.11
C THR A 419 9.29 8.36 -18.39
N ALA A 420 9.06 9.66 -18.29
CA ALA A 420 7.79 10.32 -18.52
C ALA A 420 8.00 11.78 -18.94
N PRO A 421 6.99 12.42 -19.57
CA PRO A 421 7.04 13.86 -19.85
C PRO A 421 7.20 14.69 -18.58
N THR A 422 7.89 15.83 -18.63
CA THR A 422 8.20 16.65 -17.44
C THR A 422 6.98 17.21 -16.72
N TRP A 423 5.82 17.26 -17.36
CA TRP A 423 4.56 17.64 -16.72
C TRP A 423 3.94 16.53 -15.85
N SER A 424 4.42 15.29 -15.95
CA SER A 424 3.97 14.16 -15.14
C SER A 424 4.83 14.02 -13.88
N TRP A 425 4.20 13.74 -12.74
CA TRP A 425 4.91 13.44 -11.49
C TRP A 425 5.74 12.14 -11.56
N LEU A 426 5.55 11.32 -12.60
CA LEU A 426 6.36 10.13 -12.84
C LEU A 426 7.75 10.47 -13.39
N SER A 427 7.99 11.70 -13.86
CA SER A 427 9.28 12.09 -14.47
C SER A 427 10.41 12.30 -13.46
N ILE A 428 10.09 12.38 -12.17
CA ILE A 428 11.06 12.57 -11.08
C ILE A 428 10.96 11.43 -10.07
N SER A 429 12.08 11.13 -9.40
CA SER A 429 12.16 10.06 -8.39
C SER A 429 12.30 10.64 -6.98
N CYS A 430 11.25 11.30 -6.51
CA CYS A 430 11.15 11.79 -5.15
C CYS A 430 9.67 11.85 -4.69
N PRO A 431 9.43 11.97 -3.37
CA PRO A 431 8.10 12.27 -2.84
C PRO A 431 7.49 13.52 -3.47
N VAL A 432 6.24 13.42 -3.90
CA VAL A 432 5.46 14.54 -4.42
C VAL A 432 4.14 14.66 -3.66
N LEU A 433 3.58 15.86 -3.65
CA LEU A 433 2.28 16.18 -3.08
C LEU A 433 1.36 16.73 -4.16
N ILE A 434 0.06 16.61 -3.95
CA ILE A 434 -0.98 17.26 -4.76
C ILE A 434 -1.63 18.36 -3.91
N PRO A 435 -1.85 19.57 -4.45
CA PRO A 435 -2.53 20.63 -3.73
C PRO A 435 -3.99 20.27 -3.45
N PRO A 436 -4.68 20.98 -2.54
CA PRO A 436 -6.12 20.78 -2.35
C PRO A 436 -6.92 20.98 -3.65
N PRO A 437 -8.08 20.32 -3.83
CA PRO A 437 -8.89 20.42 -5.04
C PRO A 437 -9.12 21.85 -5.52
N LEU A 438 -9.10 22.03 -6.84
CA LEU A 438 -9.43 23.31 -7.47
C LEU A 438 -10.92 23.64 -7.28
N GLU A 439 -11.20 24.82 -6.74
CA GLU A 439 -12.52 25.46 -6.71
C GLU A 439 -12.82 26.14 -8.05
N SER A 440 -11.81 26.74 -8.68
CA SER A 440 -11.92 27.34 -10.01
C SER A 440 -10.74 26.94 -10.90
N VAL A 441 -11.03 26.61 -12.15
CA VAL A 441 -10.03 26.21 -13.16
C VAL A 441 -9.82 27.37 -14.13
N ASP A 442 -8.56 27.78 -14.32
CA ASP A 442 -8.14 28.90 -15.19
C ASP A 442 -7.31 28.44 -16.40
N ALA A 443 -7.17 27.12 -16.61
CA ALA A 443 -6.46 26.52 -17.73
C ALA A 443 -7.31 25.45 -18.41
N GLU A 444 -7.09 25.25 -19.70
CA GLU A 444 -7.81 24.30 -20.54
C GLU A 444 -6.82 23.36 -21.24
N VAL A 445 -7.14 22.06 -21.24
CA VAL A 445 -6.38 21.06 -22.01
C VAL A 445 -6.89 21.05 -23.44
N ILE A 446 -6.04 21.46 -24.38
CA ILE A 446 -6.35 21.46 -25.82
C ILE A 446 -6.04 20.11 -26.45
N GLU A 447 -4.89 19.54 -26.08
CA GLU A 447 -4.41 18.26 -26.63
C GLU A 447 -3.55 17.55 -25.58
N CYS A 448 -3.73 16.26 -25.41
CA CYS A 448 -2.84 15.41 -24.60
C CYS A 448 -2.62 14.09 -25.33
N VAL A 449 -1.35 13.77 -25.58
CA VAL A 449 -0.92 12.55 -26.26
C VAL A 449 0.25 11.97 -25.50
N VAL A 450 0.22 10.67 -25.23
CA VAL A 450 1.32 9.91 -24.65
C VAL A 450 1.57 8.71 -25.55
N ILE A 451 2.83 8.48 -25.91
CA ILE A 451 3.25 7.43 -26.82
C ILE A 451 4.01 6.38 -26.00
N PRO A 452 3.49 5.14 -25.86
CA PRO A 452 4.21 4.07 -25.20
C PRO A 452 5.39 3.61 -26.06
N LEU A 453 6.43 3.09 -25.41
CA LEU A 453 7.58 2.48 -26.07
C LEU A 453 7.19 1.22 -26.84
N MET A 454 6.20 0.48 -26.34
CA MET A 454 5.66 -0.71 -26.99
C MET A 454 4.13 -0.61 -27.05
N LEU A 455 3.55 -0.72 -28.25
CA LEU A 455 2.09 -0.68 -28.43
C LEU A 455 1.36 -1.81 -27.70
N THR A 456 2.04 -2.94 -27.50
CA THR A 456 1.54 -4.08 -26.71
C THR A 456 1.51 -3.82 -25.21
N SER A 457 2.12 -2.72 -24.73
CA SER A 457 2.12 -2.29 -23.33
C SER A 457 1.80 -0.78 -23.24
N PRO A 458 0.52 -0.38 -23.38
CA PRO A 458 0.12 1.03 -23.41
C PRO A 458 0.42 1.81 -22.13
N LEU A 459 0.43 1.12 -20.98
CA LEU A 459 0.81 1.66 -19.67
C LEU A 459 2.23 1.19 -19.26
N GLY A 460 3.03 0.77 -20.22
CA GLY A 460 4.43 0.42 -20.03
C GLY A 460 5.35 1.64 -20.00
N ARG A 461 6.60 1.45 -20.39
CA ARG A 461 7.56 2.56 -20.56
C ARG A 461 7.07 3.52 -21.64
N LEU A 462 7.32 4.81 -21.46
CA LEU A 462 6.90 5.84 -22.42
C LEU A 462 8.05 6.19 -23.35
N GLN A 463 7.73 6.42 -24.63
CA GLN A 463 8.67 6.95 -25.62
C GLN A 463 8.62 8.49 -25.67
N ASN A 464 7.42 9.07 -25.58
CA ASN A 464 7.23 10.51 -25.62
C ASN A 464 5.86 10.90 -25.05
N GLY A 465 5.64 12.18 -24.78
CA GLY A 465 4.32 12.74 -24.51
C GLY A 465 4.26 14.24 -24.76
N LYS A 466 3.10 14.70 -25.22
CA LYS A 466 2.79 16.07 -25.59
C LYS A 466 1.53 16.51 -24.86
N LEU A 467 1.60 17.68 -24.24
CA LEU A 467 0.46 18.34 -23.61
C LEU A 467 0.41 19.77 -24.14
N VAL A 468 -0.75 20.18 -24.66
CA VAL A 468 -1.03 21.54 -25.12
C VAL A 468 -2.07 22.14 -24.19
N LEU A 469 -1.71 23.24 -23.53
CA LEU A 469 -2.57 23.97 -22.62
C LEU A 469 -2.89 25.35 -23.18
N ARG A 470 -4.10 25.82 -22.94
CA ARG A 470 -4.46 27.23 -23.00
C ARG A 470 -4.59 27.74 -21.58
N ALA A 471 -3.75 28.70 -21.20
CA ALA A 471 -3.74 29.27 -19.85
C ALA A 471 -3.21 30.71 -19.90
N LEU A 472 -3.57 31.51 -18.91
CA LEU A 472 -2.96 32.83 -18.72
C LEU A 472 -1.50 32.66 -18.28
N GLY A 473 -0.58 33.21 -19.06
CA GLY A 473 0.86 33.13 -18.81
C GLY A 473 1.49 34.50 -18.54
N ILE A 474 2.55 34.53 -17.72
CA ILE A 474 3.48 35.67 -17.67
C ILE A 474 4.90 35.17 -17.90
N HIS A 475 5.66 35.96 -18.67
CA HIS A 475 7.08 35.77 -18.90
C HIS A 475 7.92 36.72 -18.03
N GLY A 476 8.95 36.20 -17.35
CA GLY A 476 9.82 36.95 -16.43
C GLY A 476 11.29 36.58 -16.53
N ARG A 477 12.21 37.51 -16.22
CA ARG A 477 13.68 37.36 -16.41
C ARG A 477 14.50 37.02 -15.15
N LYS A 478 13.89 36.94 -13.96
CA LYS A 478 14.55 36.54 -12.69
C LYS A 478 13.51 36.04 -11.69
N VAL A 479 13.75 34.90 -11.06
CA VAL A 479 12.89 34.27 -10.07
C VAL A 479 13.71 34.11 -8.80
N GLU A 480 13.44 34.94 -7.78
CA GLU A 480 14.05 34.78 -6.47
C GLU A 480 13.18 33.84 -5.62
N GLN A 481 13.80 32.87 -4.94
CA GLN A 481 13.10 32.00 -4.00
C GLN A 481 12.53 32.85 -2.86
N ASN A 482 11.20 32.84 -2.72
CA ASN A 482 10.41 33.58 -1.73
C ASN A 482 10.36 35.10 -1.93
N GLN A 483 9.38 35.54 -2.73
CA GLN A 483 8.84 36.90 -2.62
C GLN A 483 7.72 36.89 -1.58
N ARG A 484 7.48 38.00 -0.86
CA ARG A 484 6.51 38.11 0.25
C ARG A 484 5.08 37.55 -0.03
N LEU A 485 4.72 37.35 -1.29
CA LEU A 485 3.38 36.93 -1.76
C LEU A 485 3.38 35.64 -2.61
N LEU A 486 4.55 35.07 -2.93
CA LEU A 486 4.70 33.93 -3.84
C LEU A 486 5.65 32.89 -3.24
N SER A 487 5.17 31.64 -3.21
CA SER A 487 5.98 30.47 -2.88
C SER A 487 6.30 29.70 -4.15
N PHE A 488 7.56 29.31 -4.31
CA PHE A 488 8.05 28.54 -5.45
C PHE A 488 8.59 27.19 -4.98
N TYR A 489 8.24 26.14 -5.71
CA TYR A 489 8.62 24.76 -5.45
C TYR A 489 9.18 24.19 -6.75
N PHE A 490 10.49 24.00 -6.84
CA PHE A 490 11.15 23.55 -8.06
C PHE A 490 11.27 22.03 -8.09
N ASP A 491 11.09 21.45 -9.28
CA ASP A 491 11.06 19.99 -9.46
C ASP A 491 12.45 19.33 -9.27
N TYR A 492 13.53 20.12 -9.30
CA TYR A 492 14.91 19.71 -9.05
C TYR A 492 15.70 20.84 -8.38
N LYS A 493 16.85 20.52 -7.75
CA LYS A 493 17.75 21.55 -7.19
C LYS A 493 18.23 22.47 -8.32
N ILE A 494 18.01 23.76 -8.14
CA ILE A 494 18.47 24.82 -9.06
C ILE A 494 19.41 25.71 -8.25
N ASP A 495 20.73 25.57 -8.44
CA ASP A 495 21.74 26.33 -7.69
C ASP A 495 21.67 27.84 -7.98
N ALA A 496 21.23 28.21 -9.19
CA ALA A 496 20.81 29.55 -9.57
C ALA A 496 20.02 29.46 -10.88
N PHE A 497 18.90 30.20 -11.04
CA PHE A 497 18.16 30.25 -12.29
C PHE A 497 18.83 31.25 -13.26
N PRO A 498 19.54 30.82 -14.32
CA PRO A 498 20.20 31.71 -15.26
C PRO A 498 19.30 31.85 -16.49
N GLY A 499 18.18 32.57 -16.39
CA GLY A 499 17.31 32.70 -17.55
C GLY A 499 15.93 33.28 -17.31
N THR A 500 15.07 33.10 -18.31
CA THR A 500 13.68 33.54 -18.28
C THR A 500 12.73 32.37 -18.04
N ALA A 501 11.75 32.54 -17.15
CA ALA A 501 10.73 31.55 -16.85
C ALA A 501 9.35 32.03 -17.29
N TRP A 502 8.48 31.07 -17.55
CA TRP A 502 7.08 31.24 -17.86
C TRP A 502 6.24 30.75 -16.69
N PHE A 503 5.27 31.54 -16.28
CA PHE A 503 4.40 31.25 -15.15
C PHE A 503 2.98 31.19 -15.66
N ILE A 504 2.36 30.02 -15.60
CA ILE A 504 0.97 29.86 -16.02
C ILE A 504 0.08 29.63 -14.81
N LYS A 505 -1.13 30.18 -14.86
CA LYS A 505 -2.17 29.97 -13.83
C LYS A 505 -2.96 28.72 -14.14
N LEU A 506 -3.06 27.80 -13.18
CA LEU A 506 -3.91 26.61 -13.30
C LEU A 506 -5.31 26.84 -12.73
N GLY A 507 -5.39 27.54 -11.60
CA GLY A 507 -6.66 27.70 -10.90
C GLY A 507 -6.53 28.27 -9.49
N ARG A 508 -7.62 28.17 -8.74
CA ARG A 508 -7.70 28.47 -7.31
C ARG A 508 -8.20 27.25 -6.55
N THR A 509 -7.55 26.91 -5.44
CA THR A 509 -7.91 25.78 -4.57
C THR A 509 -9.05 26.14 -3.61
N GLN A 510 -9.70 25.14 -3.04
CA GLN A 510 -10.69 25.30 -1.95
C GLN A 510 -10.11 26.00 -0.71
N SER A 511 -8.80 25.91 -0.49
CA SER A 511 -8.08 26.67 0.55
C SER A 511 -7.80 28.14 0.16
N LYS A 512 -8.44 28.63 -0.92
CA LYS A 512 -8.33 29.97 -1.47
C LYS A 512 -6.94 30.34 -2.03
N MET A 513 -6.05 29.37 -2.20
CA MET A 513 -4.73 29.58 -2.80
C MET A 513 -4.83 29.61 -4.33
N THR A 514 -4.19 30.58 -4.97
CA THR A 514 -3.99 30.53 -6.43
C THR A 514 -2.74 29.72 -6.72
N ILE A 515 -2.82 28.83 -7.71
CA ILE A 515 -1.73 27.90 -8.03
C ILE A 515 -1.40 27.88 -9.51
N GLY A 516 -0.18 27.46 -9.85
CA GLY A 516 0.24 27.38 -11.24
C GLY A 516 1.58 26.68 -11.47
N LEU A 517 1.99 26.63 -12.73
CA LEU A 517 3.24 25.99 -13.14
C LEU A 517 4.33 27.01 -13.44
N VAL A 518 5.58 26.60 -13.19
CA VAL A 518 6.79 27.28 -13.63
C VAL A 518 7.38 26.49 -14.78
N LEU A 519 7.62 27.15 -15.91
CA LEU A 519 8.04 26.54 -17.16
C LEU A 519 9.33 27.19 -17.69
N ARG A 520 10.23 26.37 -18.24
CA ARG A 520 11.41 26.81 -19.01
C ARG A 520 11.12 26.67 -20.49
N SER A 521 11.37 27.74 -21.26
CA SER A 521 11.29 27.66 -22.72
C SER A 521 12.46 26.83 -23.26
N ILE A 522 12.19 25.91 -24.17
CA ILE A 522 13.21 25.16 -24.90
C ILE A 522 13.39 25.79 -26.30
N ARG A 523 12.75 25.26 -27.34
CA ARG A 523 12.76 25.76 -28.72
C ARG A 523 11.41 25.49 -29.38
N GLY A 524 10.97 26.39 -30.27
CA GLY A 524 9.77 26.19 -31.10
C GLY A 524 8.45 26.12 -30.31
N ARG A 525 8.22 27.06 -29.38
CA ARG A 525 7.05 27.09 -28.47
C ARG A 525 6.87 25.80 -27.64
N LYS A 526 7.96 25.09 -27.37
CA LYS A 526 7.99 23.96 -26.44
C LYS A 526 8.49 24.42 -25.09
N TYR A 527 7.86 23.89 -24.06
CA TYR A 527 8.13 24.23 -22.68
C TYR A 527 8.42 22.97 -21.89
N GLU A 528 9.34 23.11 -20.94
CA GLU A 528 9.62 22.12 -19.92
C GLU A 528 9.02 22.59 -18.61
N ARG A 529 8.34 21.71 -17.90
CA ARG A 529 7.96 22.01 -16.52
C ARG A 529 9.20 21.93 -15.63
N ILE A 530 9.39 22.93 -14.79
CA ILE A 530 10.52 23.02 -13.86
C ILE A 530 10.09 23.27 -12.42
N GLY A 531 8.80 23.46 -12.18
CA GLY A 531 8.27 23.69 -10.84
C GLY A 531 6.82 24.11 -10.80
N TYR A 532 6.41 24.45 -9.59
CA TYR A 532 5.09 24.85 -9.16
C TYR A 532 5.19 26.16 -8.37
N TRP A 533 4.15 26.99 -8.43
CA TRP A 533 4.05 28.19 -7.62
C TRP A 533 2.67 28.32 -6.98
N SER A 534 2.61 28.98 -5.83
CA SER A 534 1.35 29.26 -5.13
C SER A 534 1.33 30.67 -4.50
N SER A 535 0.12 31.20 -4.29
CA SER A 535 -0.11 32.50 -3.64
C SER A 535 -1.39 32.50 -2.80
N SER A 536 -1.31 33.07 -1.60
CA SER A 536 -2.43 33.21 -0.65
C SER A 536 -3.31 34.44 -0.87
N ASN A 537 -2.97 35.29 -1.84
CA ASN A 537 -3.66 36.57 -2.00
C ASN A 537 -4.96 36.44 -2.83
N ASN A 538 -6.09 36.84 -2.22
CA ASN A 538 -7.42 36.90 -2.86
C ASN A 538 -7.49 37.88 -4.05
N LEU A 539 -6.53 38.81 -4.18
CA LEU A 539 -6.49 39.85 -5.23
C LEU A 539 -5.96 39.36 -6.59
N ALA A 540 -5.75 38.05 -6.79
CA ALA A 540 -5.28 37.51 -8.07
C ALA A 540 -6.13 37.92 -9.29
N ARG A 541 -7.42 38.26 -9.09
CA ARG A 541 -8.31 38.77 -10.15
C ARG A 541 -8.01 40.21 -10.57
N VAL A 542 -7.48 41.04 -9.67
CA VAL A 542 -7.14 42.45 -9.94
C VAL A 542 -5.65 42.60 -10.25
N LEU A 543 -4.77 41.71 -9.75
CA LEU A 543 -3.33 41.96 -9.70
C LEU A 543 -2.43 40.77 -10.08
N TRP A 544 -2.80 39.99 -11.10
CA TRP A 544 -1.80 39.20 -11.86
C TRP A 544 -0.62 40.09 -12.32
N ARG A 545 -0.87 41.40 -12.52
CA ARG A 545 0.13 42.44 -12.84
C ARG A 545 0.93 43.02 -11.66
N ASN A 546 0.46 42.93 -10.40
CA ASN A 546 1.23 43.44 -9.25
C ASN A 546 1.87 42.35 -8.41
N VAL A 547 1.44 41.09 -8.57
CA VAL A 547 2.10 39.93 -7.95
C VAL A 547 3.46 39.67 -8.60
N PHE A 548 3.58 39.94 -9.90
CA PHE A 548 4.83 39.85 -10.64
C PHE A 548 5.41 41.26 -10.94
N PRO A 549 6.73 41.47 -10.85
CA PRO A 549 7.38 42.77 -11.08
C PRO A 549 7.05 43.42 -12.45
N ARG A 550 7.24 44.73 -12.58
CA ARG A 550 6.99 45.52 -13.82
C ARG A 550 7.70 45.00 -15.08
N ASN A 551 8.70 44.14 -14.95
CA ASN A 551 9.56 43.65 -16.03
C ASN A 551 8.98 42.42 -16.74
N TRP A 552 7.70 42.11 -16.50
CA TRP A 552 7.05 40.87 -16.88
C TRP A 552 5.95 41.13 -17.91
N THR A 553 5.86 40.29 -18.94
CA THR A 553 4.90 40.47 -20.05
C THR A 553 3.82 39.40 -19.98
N ILE A 554 2.55 39.81 -20.06
CA ILE A 554 1.39 38.90 -20.14
C ILE A 554 1.15 38.59 -21.63
N THR A 555 0.97 37.31 -21.94
CA THR A 555 0.74 36.82 -23.31
C THR A 555 -0.29 35.71 -23.32
#